data_AF-A0A6B3IFP2-F1
#
_entry.id   AF-A0A6B3IFP2-F1
#
_cell.length_a   1.000
_cell.length_b   1.000
_cell.length_c   1.000
_cell.angle_alpha   90.00
_cell.angle_beta   90.00
_cell.angle_gamma   90.00
#
_symmetry.space_group_name_H-M   'P 1'
#
loop_
_entity.id
_entity.type
_entity.pdbx_description
1 polymer ?
#
loop_
_entity_poly.entity_id
_entity_poly.type
_entity_poly.pdbx_seq_one_letter_code
_entity_poly.pdbx_strand_id
1 'polypeptide(L)'
;IGELLGLDLHRLADQSALDLALRIRATPAPVCTPDPGEPTRTDTGGAAAPAHANGAAQDLDEVLRRPAVQEWAARQLAPMGGPAGPAAEETLRAWLGCEGRLGPTAAELGISVPGARKRLTRLETVLQRSLLRPPSARYDLWLALRAQEVKP
;
A
#
# COMPACT_ATOMS: atom_id res chain seq x y z
N ILE A 1 5.37 13.82 -14.59
CA ILE A 1 5.62 13.64 -13.13
C ILE A 1 6.12 12.23 -12.85
N GLY A 2 5.41 11.17 -13.24
CA GLY A 2 5.89 9.79 -13.07
C GLY A 2 7.29 9.54 -13.65
N GLU A 3 7.51 9.95 -14.91
CA GLU A 3 8.83 9.89 -15.56
C GLU A 3 9.95 10.62 -14.78
N LEU A 4 9.63 11.76 -14.14
CA LEU A 4 10.59 12.51 -13.33
C LEU A 4 10.94 11.79 -12.03
N LEU A 5 10.04 10.93 -11.54
CA LEU A 5 10.21 10.13 -10.33
C LEU A 5 10.76 8.73 -10.63
N GLY A 6 10.89 8.34 -11.91
CA GLY A 6 11.20 6.98 -12.31
C GLY A 6 10.11 5.97 -11.94
N LEU A 7 8.85 6.42 -11.83
CA LEU A 7 7.70 5.62 -11.42
C LEU A 7 6.62 5.62 -12.51
N ASP A 8 5.96 4.48 -12.72
CA ASP A 8 4.75 4.38 -13.51
C ASP A 8 3.51 4.62 -12.63
N LEU A 9 3.04 5.86 -12.62
CA LEU A 9 1.86 6.26 -11.83
C LEU A 9 0.53 5.70 -12.38
N HIS A 10 0.54 4.92 -13.46
CA HIS A 10 -0.62 4.12 -13.84
C HIS A 10 -0.70 2.80 -13.08
N ARG A 11 0.40 2.36 -12.47
CA ARG A 11 0.48 1.16 -11.64
C ARG A 11 0.19 1.50 -10.18
N LEU A 12 -0.62 0.67 -9.56
CA LEU A 12 -1.04 0.84 -8.18
C LEU A 12 0.10 0.55 -7.21
N ALA A 13 1.04 -0.31 -7.59
CA ALA A 13 2.26 -0.57 -6.83
C ALA A 13 3.06 0.73 -6.62
N ASP A 14 3.38 1.42 -7.72
CA ASP A 14 4.18 2.65 -7.70
C ASP A 14 3.42 3.79 -7.02
N GLN A 15 2.11 3.90 -7.25
CA GLN A 15 1.25 4.86 -6.52
C GLN A 15 1.24 4.59 -5.01
N SER A 16 1.21 3.33 -4.59
CA SER A 16 1.17 2.96 -3.16
C SER A 16 2.51 3.22 -2.47
N ALA A 17 3.63 2.93 -3.15
CA ALA A 17 4.96 3.25 -2.67
C ALA A 17 5.14 4.77 -2.51
N LEU A 18 4.70 5.55 -3.51
CA LEU A 18 4.77 7.01 -3.47
C LEU A 18 3.88 7.59 -2.36
N ASP A 19 2.64 7.11 -2.21
CA ASP A 19 1.73 7.54 -1.13
C ASP A 19 2.34 7.29 0.26
N LEU A 20 2.94 6.12 0.47
CA LEU A 20 3.63 5.79 1.72
C LEU A 20 4.81 6.74 1.98
N ALA A 21 5.66 6.96 0.97
CA ALA A 21 6.80 7.86 1.08
C ALA A 21 6.37 9.30 1.43
N LEU A 22 5.30 9.78 0.79
CA LEU A 22 4.75 11.11 1.07
C LEU A 22 4.15 11.20 2.48
N ARG A 23 3.47 10.15 2.97
CA ARG A 23 2.96 10.10 4.35
C ARG A 23 4.09 10.09 5.39
N ILE A 24 5.15 9.33 5.16
CA ILE A 24 6.33 9.31 6.03
C ILE A 24 6.94 10.71 6.10
N ARG A 25 7.14 11.36 4.95
CA ARG A 25 7.70 12.72 4.88
C ARG A 25 6.80 13.77 5.54
N ALA A 26 5.48 13.59 5.49
CA ALA A 26 4.52 14.48 6.14
C ALA A 26 4.36 14.20 7.65
N THR A 27 4.89 13.09 8.15
CA THR A 27 4.85 12.76 9.58
C THR A 27 5.79 13.71 10.31
N PRO A 28 5.28 14.51 11.28
CA PRO A 28 6.14 15.40 12.06
C PRO A 28 7.26 14.60 12.70
N ALA A 29 8.51 15.07 12.57
CA ALA A 29 9.61 14.47 13.28
C ALA A 29 9.29 14.46 14.78
N PRO A 30 9.51 13.34 15.50
CA PRO A 30 9.43 13.37 16.95
C PRO A 30 10.36 14.47 17.44
N VAL A 31 9.87 15.33 18.32
CA VAL A 31 10.66 16.42 18.90
C VAL A 31 11.91 15.78 19.50
N CYS A 32 13.07 15.98 18.86
CA CYS A 32 14.35 15.64 19.43
C CYS A 32 14.52 16.57 20.64
N THR A 33 14.10 16.13 21.83
CA THR A 33 14.70 16.64 23.05
C THR A 33 16.13 16.13 23.03
N PRO A 34 17.14 16.99 22.85
CA PRO A 34 18.51 16.52 22.94
C PRO A 34 18.70 15.89 24.31
N ASP A 35 19.10 14.63 24.32
CA ASP A 35 19.61 14.00 25.54
C ASP A 35 20.85 14.81 25.96
N PRO A 36 20.89 15.38 27.17
CA PRO A 36 22.05 16.14 27.63
C PRO A 36 23.21 15.17 27.93
N GLY A 37 23.83 14.62 26.88
CA GLY A 37 24.89 13.63 27.06
C GLY A 37 25.69 13.15 25.85
N GLU A 38 25.25 13.33 24.59
CA GLU A 38 25.99 12.72 23.47
C GLU A 38 27.03 13.65 22.81
N PRO A 39 28.31 13.23 22.69
CA PRO A 39 29.32 13.97 21.96
C PRO A 39 29.12 13.89 20.45
N THR A 40 29.30 15.04 19.80
CA THR A 40 29.21 15.31 18.37
C THR A 40 30.03 14.31 17.53
N ARG A 41 29.34 13.48 16.73
CA ARG A 41 29.98 12.72 15.66
C ARG A 41 30.11 13.62 14.43
N THR A 42 31.35 13.83 14.01
CA THR A 42 31.73 14.52 12.77
C THR A 42 31.30 13.71 11.55
N ASP A 43 30.51 14.35 10.70
CA ASP A 43 30.12 13.88 9.39
C ASP A 43 31.35 13.65 8.50
N THR A 44 31.47 12.45 7.94
CA THR A 44 32.27 12.22 6.74
C THR A 44 31.34 11.67 5.67
N GLY A 45 31.12 12.48 4.65
CA GLY A 45 30.17 12.21 3.58
C GLY A 45 30.58 11.08 2.64
N GLY A 46 29.58 10.64 1.88
CA GLY A 46 29.75 9.95 0.61
C GLY A 46 29.45 8.45 0.65
N ALA A 47 28.23 8.07 0.25
CA ALA A 47 27.99 6.77 -0.37
C ALA A 47 26.80 6.83 -1.34
N ALA A 48 27.10 6.45 -2.58
CA ALA A 48 26.31 6.41 -3.80
C ALA A 48 24.79 6.24 -3.69
N ALA A 49 24.07 7.05 -4.48
CA ALA A 49 22.65 6.81 -4.81
C ALA A 49 22.52 5.50 -5.61
N PRO A 50 21.71 4.52 -5.16
CA PRO A 50 21.51 3.30 -5.93
C PRO A 50 20.70 3.57 -7.20
N ALA A 51 20.84 2.70 -8.20
CA ALA A 51 20.08 2.78 -9.44
C ALA A 51 18.63 2.30 -9.20
N HIS A 52 17.65 3.21 -9.26
CA HIS A 52 16.30 3.03 -8.70
C HIS A 52 15.24 2.43 -9.64
N ALA A 53 15.58 1.98 -10.85
CA ALA A 53 14.52 1.49 -11.75
C ALA A 53 13.92 0.13 -11.32
N ASN A 54 14.64 -0.67 -10.53
CA ASN A 54 14.18 -1.99 -10.04
C ASN A 54 14.48 -2.27 -8.55
N GLY A 55 15.27 -1.39 -7.89
CA GLY A 55 15.65 -1.54 -6.48
C GLY A 55 14.57 -1.07 -5.49
N ALA A 56 13.72 -0.11 -5.87
CA ALA A 56 12.70 0.43 -4.97
C ALA A 56 11.62 -0.60 -4.57
N ALA A 57 11.28 -1.54 -5.47
CA ALA A 57 10.35 -2.63 -5.15
C ALA A 57 10.99 -3.70 -4.25
N GLN A 58 12.28 -3.99 -4.44
CA GLN A 58 13.02 -4.91 -3.57
C GLN A 58 13.20 -4.31 -2.16
N ASP A 59 13.46 -3.00 -2.09
CA ASP A 59 13.53 -2.22 -0.85
C ASP A 59 12.16 -2.16 -0.14
N LEU A 60 11.07 -1.93 -0.89
CA LEU A 60 9.73 -1.97 -0.33
C LEU A 60 9.36 -3.37 0.17
N ASP A 61 9.61 -4.43 -0.60
CA ASP A 61 9.35 -5.79 -0.16
C ASP A 61 10.15 -6.16 1.09
N GLU A 62 11.38 -5.65 1.26
CA GLU A 62 12.16 -5.80 2.51
C GLU A 62 11.47 -5.14 3.70
N VAL A 63 10.97 -3.91 3.54
CA VAL A 63 10.18 -3.23 4.58
C VAL A 63 8.91 -4.02 4.89
N LEU A 64 8.21 -4.53 3.89
CA LEU A 64 6.95 -5.28 4.05
C LEU A 64 7.14 -6.61 4.79
N ARG A 65 8.32 -7.23 4.74
CA ARG A 65 8.63 -8.46 5.49
C ARG A 65 8.79 -8.25 7.00
N ARG A 66 8.98 -7.01 7.48
CA ARG A 66 9.19 -6.74 8.91
C ARG A 66 7.98 -7.21 9.74
N PRO A 67 8.18 -7.87 10.90
CA PRO A 67 7.08 -8.43 11.70
C PRO A 67 5.99 -7.41 12.05
N ALA A 68 6.37 -6.19 12.41
CA ALA A 68 5.41 -5.12 12.72
C ALA A 68 4.51 -4.75 11.52
N VAL A 69 5.05 -4.83 10.29
CA VAL A 69 4.30 -4.58 9.06
C VAL A 69 3.39 -5.76 8.73
N GLN A 70 3.84 -6.99 8.98
CA GLN A 70 2.99 -8.20 8.86
C GLN A 70 1.79 -8.16 9.81
N GLU A 71 2.00 -7.79 11.08
CA GLU A 71 0.92 -7.60 12.04
C GLU A 71 -0.04 -6.47 11.64
N TRP A 72 0.51 -5.36 11.12
CA TRP A 72 -0.30 -4.28 10.58
C TRP A 72 -1.14 -4.75 9.39
N ALA A 73 -0.56 -5.49 8.45
CA ALA A 73 -1.25 -6.02 7.28
C ALA A 73 -2.37 -6.98 7.70
N ALA A 74 -2.12 -7.88 8.65
CA ALA A 74 -3.14 -8.75 9.22
C ALA A 74 -4.30 -7.95 9.83
N ARG A 75 -4.02 -6.86 10.56
CA ARG A 75 -5.07 -5.96 11.09
C ARG A 75 -5.87 -5.26 10.00
N GLN A 76 -5.25 -4.85 8.90
CA GLN A 76 -5.96 -4.22 7.78
C GLN A 76 -6.98 -5.18 7.12
N LEU A 77 -6.64 -6.47 7.06
CA LEU A 77 -7.42 -7.47 6.34
C LEU A 77 -8.36 -8.28 7.24
N ALA A 78 -8.18 -8.21 8.56
CA ALA A 78 -9.00 -8.88 9.57
C ALA A 78 -10.52 -8.68 9.40
N PRO A 79 -11.06 -7.49 9.02
CA PRO A 79 -12.50 -7.32 8.82
C PRO A 79 -13.08 -8.24 7.75
N MET A 80 -12.26 -8.73 6.81
CA MET A 80 -12.69 -9.66 5.76
C MET A 80 -12.68 -11.13 6.21
N GLY A 81 -12.28 -11.47 7.44
CA GLY A 81 -12.23 -12.86 7.94
C GLY A 81 -13.58 -13.54 8.20
N GLY A 82 -14.71 -12.87 7.91
CA GLY A 82 -16.06 -13.40 8.15
C GLY A 82 -16.57 -14.39 7.08
N PRO A 83 -17.85 -14.80 7.14
CA PRO A 83 -18.44 -15.77 6.21
C PRO A 83 -18.42 -15.34 4.74
N ALA A 84 -18.42 -14.03 4.48
CA ALA A 84 -18.30 -13.46 3.14
C ALA A 84 -16.84 -13.26 2.69
N GLY A 85 -15.87 -13.70 3.49
CA GLY A 85 -14.46 -13.40 3.36
C GLY A 85 -13.85 -13.80 2.02
N PRO A 86 -13.99 -15.06 1.57
CA PRO A 86 -13.40 -15.49 0.30
C PRO A 86 -13.86 -14.64 -0.90
N ALA A 87 -15.14 -14.31 -0.98
CA ALA A 87 -15.69 -13.49 -2.06
C ALA A 87 -15.30 -12.00 -1.95
N ALA A 88 -15.17 -11.50 -0.71
CA ALA A 88 -14.67 -10.15 -0.46
C ALA A 88 -13.19 -10.02 -0.86
N GLU A 89 -12.38 -11.01 -0.48
CA GLU A 89 -10.96 -11.08 -0.79
C GLU A 89 -10.71 -11.25 -2.30
N GLU A 90 -11.48 -12.11 -2.98
CA GLU A 90 -11.47 -12.24 -4.45
C GLU A 90 -11.78 -10.89 -5.12
N THR A 91 -12.85 -10.21 -4.67
CA THR A 91 -13.23 -8.90 -5.22
C THR A 91 -12.13 -7.86 -4.99
N LEU A 92 -11.51 -7.85 -3.81
CA LEU A 92 -10.42 -6.92 -3.49
C LEU A 92 -9.18 -7.19 -4.34
N ARG A 93 -8.75 -8.45 -4.44
CA ARG A 93 -7.60 -8.85 -5.26
C ARG A 93 -7.80 -8.49 -6.73
N ALA A 94 -8.94 -8.85 -7.32
CA ALA A 94 -9.26 -8.50 -8.70
C ALA A 94 -9.30 -6.98 -8.91
N TRP A 95 -9.86 -6.23 -7.95
CA TRP A 95 -9.92 -4.78 -8.05
C TRP A 95 -8.54 -4.12 -8.03
N LEU A 96 -7.68 -4.54 -7.10
CA LEU A 96 -6.33 -4.00 -6.97
C LEU A 96 -5.41 -4.47 -8.11
N GLY A 97 -5.55 -5.71 -8.58
CA GLY A 97 -4.85 -6.23 -9.77
C GLY A 97 -5.24 -5.50 -11.05
N CYS A 98 -6.46 -4.97 -11.11
CA CYS A 98 -6.95 -4.11 -12.20
C CYS A 98 -6.63 -2.60 -12.00
N GLU A 99 -5.68 -2.25 -11.14
CA GLU A 99 -5.25 -0.87 -10.85
C GLU A 99 -6.36 0.00 -10.23
N GLY A 100 -7.34 -0.63 -9.57
CA GLY A 100 -8.51 0.02 -8.99
C GLY A 100 -9.59 0.41 -10.01
N ARG A 101 -9.54 -0.11 -11.25
CA ARG A 101 -10.47 0.27 -12.33
C ARG A 101 -11.68 -0.66 -12.40
N LEU A 102 -12.88 -0.10 -12.20
CA LEU A 102 -14.14 -0.86 -12.16
C LEU A 102 -14.45 -1.68 -13.43
N GLY A 103 -14.15 -1.15 -14.62
CA GLY A 103 -14.42 -1.83 -15.90
C GLY A 103 -13.63 -3.14 -16.03
N PRO A 104 -12.29 -3.07 -16.00
CA PRO A 104 -11.44 -4.25 -15.98
C PRO A 104 -11.77 -5.24 -14.85
N THR A 105 -12.01 -4.77 -13.63
CA THR A 105 -12.40 -5.65 -12.51
C THR A 105 -13.70 -6.39 -12.77
N ALA A 106 -14.70 -5.71 -13.35
CA ALA A 106 -15.97 -6.35 -13.69
C ALA A 106 -15.77 -7.45 -14.75
N ALA A 107 -14.92 -7.19 -15.75
CA ALA A 107 -14.57 -8.17 -16.76
C ALA A 107 -13.82 -9.37 -16.15
N GLU A 108 -12.84 -9.13 -15.27
CA GLU A 108 -12.09 -10.17 -14.57
C GLU A 108 -12.99 -11.05 -13.70
N LEU A 109 -13.95 -10.45 -12.99
CA LEU A 109 -14.91 -11.16 -12.14
C LEU A 109 -16.10 -11.77 -12.92
N GLY A 110 -16.19 -11.56 -14.24
CA GLY A 110 -17.32 -12.03 -15.06
C GLY A 110 -18.68 -11.42 -14.69
N ILE A 111 -18.70 -10.17 -14.21
CA ILE A 111 -19.92 -9.46 -13.78
C ILE A 111 -20.09 -8.11 -14.47
N SER A 112 -21.23 -7.46 -14.26
CA SER A 112 -21.45 -6.09 -14.75
C SER A 112 -20.69 -5.06 -13.93
N VAL A 113 -20.36 -3.91 -14.54
CA VAL A 113 -19.72 -2.77 -13.85
C VAL A 113 -20.52 -2.28 -12.63
N PRO A 114 -21.86 -2.13 -12.70
CA PRO A 114 -22.67 -1.85 -11.51
C PRO A 114 -22.57 -2.95 -10.44
N GLY A 115 -22.45 -4.21 -10.85
CA GLY A 115 -22.24 -5.35 -9.96
C GLY A 115 -20.91 -5.27 -9.20
N ALA A 116 -19.80 -4.99 -9.91
CA ALA A 116 -18.49 -4.79 -9.30
C ALA A 116 -18.51 -3.60 -8.32
N ARG A 117 -19.14 -2.48 -8.72
CA ARG A 117 -19.34 -1.32 -7.82
C ARG A 117 -20.11 -1.71 -6.56
N LYS A 118 -21.21 -2.44 -6.69
CA LYS A 118 -22.01 -2.90 -5.55
C LYS A 118 -21.20 -3.78 -4.59
N ARG A 119 -20.37 -4.70 -5.12
CA ARG A 119 -19.49 -5.52 -4.29
C ARG A 119 -18.47 -4.64 -3.55
N LEU A 120 -17.82 -3.70 -4.24
CA LEU A 120 -16.86 -2.78 -3.62
C LEU A 120 -17.50 -1.89 -2.54
N THR A 121 -18.72 -1.38 -2.75
CA THR A 121 -19.44 -0.64 -1.70
C THR A 121 -19.78 -1.51 -0.48
N ARG A 122 -20.04 -2.81 -0.69
CA ARG A 122 -20.18 -3.74 0.42
C ARG A 122 -18.84 -3.94 1.14
N LEU A 123 -17.73 -4.04 0.43
CA LEU A 123 -16.40 -4.06 1.04
C LEU A 123 -16.12 -2.79 1.85
N GLU A 124 -16.48 -1.60 1.35
CA GLU A 124 -16.34 -0.35 2.10
C GLU A 124 -17.07 -0.42 3.45
N THR A 125 -18.24 -1.06 3.47
CA THR A 125 -19.03 -1.28 4.69
C THR A 125 -18.35 -2.26 5.64
N VAL A 126 -17.75 -3.33 5.14
CA VAL A 126 -17.02 -4.31 5.96
C VAL A 126 -15.73 -3.70 6.53
N LEU A 127 -14.99 -2.98 5.69
CA LEU A 127 -13.71 -2.36 6.03
C LEU A 127 -13.87 -1.06 6.83
N GLN A 128 -15.07 -0.47 6.86
CA GLN A 128 -15.35 0.86 7.43
C GLN A 128 -14.44 1.95 6.85
N ARG A 129 -14.09 1.83 5.56
CA ARG A 129 -13.16 2.73 4.85
C ARG A 129 -13.62 2.89 3.40
N SER A 130 -13.40 4.06 2.81
CA SER A 130 -13.72 4.23 1.39
C SER A 130 -12.67 3.57 0.50
N LEU A 131 -13.14 2.98 -0.59
CA LEU A 131 -12.35 2.42 -1.69
C LEU A 131 -12.55 3.26 -2.96
N LEU A 132 -13.80 3.65 -3.23
CA LEU A 132 -14.21 4.28 -4.47
C LEU A 132 -14.12 5.80 -4.47
N ARG A 133 -13.97 6.42 -3.28
CA ARG A 133 -13.87 7.88 -3.13
C ARG A 133 -12.59 8.27 -2.38
N PRO A 134 -11.96 9.39 -2.74
CA PRO A 134 -10.91 9.97 -1.92
C PRO A 134 -11.46 10.51 -0.58
N PRO A 135 -10.69 10.40 0.52
CA PRO A 135 -9.46 9.62 0.65
C PRO A 135 -9.75 8.11 0.64
N SER A 136 -9.04 7.37 -0.22
CA SER A 136 -9.27 5.93 -0.46
C SER A 136 -8.24 5.08 0.28
N ALA A 137 -8.68 3.96 0.85
CA ALA A 137 -7.85 2.96 1.51
C ALA A 137 -7.09 2.05 0.54
N ARG A 138 -7.22 2.25 -0.77
CA ARG A 138 -6.66 1.35 -1.80
C ARG A 138 -5.16 1.09 -1.66
N TYR A 139 -4.38 2.11 -1.30
CA TYR A 139 -2.92 1.99 -1.18
C TYR A 139 -2.52 1.18 0.05
N ASP A 140 -3.19 1.42 1.19
CA ASP A 140 -2.97 0.63 2.40
C ASP A 140 -3.36 -0.84 2.20
N LEU A 141 -4.46 -1.10 1.48
CA LEU A 141 -4.90 -2.46 1.19
C LEU A 141 -4.00 -3.16 0.18
N TRP A 142 -3.46 -2.44 -0.81
CA TRP A 142 -2.44 -2.98 -1.70
C TRP A 142 -1.18 -3.39 -0.92
N LEU A 143 -0.68 -2.50 -0.04
CA LEU A 143 0.47 -2.78 0.82
C LEU A 143 0.22 -3.98 1.75
N ALA A 144 -0.98 -4.06 2.34
CA ALA A 144 -1.34 -5.17 3.23
C ALA A 144 -1.40 -6.52 2.50
N LEU A 145 -1.97 -6.57 1.28
CA LEU A 145 -1.96 -7.79 0.48
C LEU A 145 -0.56 -8.17 0.04
N ARG A 146 0.24 -7.19 -0.42
CA ARG A 146 1.63 -7.44 -0.81
C ARG A 146 2.46 -7.97 0.34
N ALA A 147 2.28 -7.44 1.55
CA ALA A 147 2.93 -7.94 2.76
C ALA A 147 2.63 -9.44 2.98
N GLN A 148 1.39 -9.89 2.79
CA GLN A 148 1.06 -11.31 2.92
C GLN A 148 1.72 -12.18 1.84
N GLU A 149 1.89 -11.67 0.62
CA GLU A 149 2.54 -12.40 -0.48
C GLU A 149 4.05 -12.56 -0.29
N VAL A 150 4.71 -11.58 0.33
CA VAL A 150 6.17 -11.61 0.54
C VAL A 150 6.57 -12.22 1.88
N LYS A 151 5.59 -12.68 2.67
CA LYS A 151 5.83 -13.41 3.92
C LYS A 151 6.64 -14.69 3.60
N PRO A 152 7.75 -14.95 4.32
CA PRO A 152 8.60 -16.11 4.08
C PRO A 152 7.90 -17.44 4.37
#